data_AF-A0A7I8CVH1-F1
#
_entry.id   AF-A0A7I8CVH1-F1
#
_cell.length_a   1.000
_cell.length_b   1.000
_cell.length_c   1.000
_cell.angle_alpha   90.00
_cell.angle_beta   90.00
_cell.angle_gamma   90.00
#
_symmetry.space_group_name_H-M   'P 1'
#
loop_
_entity.id
_entity.type
_entity.pdbx_description
1 polymer ?
#
loop_
_entity_poly.entity_id
_entity_poly.type
_entity_poly.pdbx_seq_one_letter_code
_entity_poly.pdbx_strand_id
1 'polypeptide(L)'
;MEYPYSPMTEFIPERATAELLSLEARLSAQMPYRQVVTVIREFLPARATLNHVTVRNRALRVGARIEAVQPAACRAPKEETEWTLTVDGGFVRGRRKSECPSFEVLTGRLSARGQTSRVFAFVRNRLPDIVARLTTLVTTTTGSD
;
A
#
# COMPACT_ATOMS: atom_id res chain seq x y z
N MET A 1 25.39 -20.27 1.99
CA MET A 1 24.15 -21.06 1.84
C MET A 1 23.65 -20.79 0.43
N GLU A 2 23.88 -21.71 -0.51
CA GLU A 2 23.41 -21.57 -1.90
C GLU A 2 21.88 -21.64 -1.92
N TYR A 3 21.23 -20.56 -2.36
CA TYR A 3 19.81 -20.61 -2.66
C TYR A 3 19.62 -21.36 -3.97
N PRO A 4 18.64 -22.26 -4.10
CA PRO A 4 18.39 -22.96 -5.35
C PRO A 4 18.06 -21.93 -6.44
N TYR A 5 18.97 -21.81 -7.42
CA TYR A 5 18.81 -20.94 -8.58
C TYR A 5 17.55 -21.37 -9.34
N SER A 6 16.69 -20.39 -9.65
CA SER A 6 15.51 -20.60 -10.48
C SER A 6 15.62 -19.67 -11.68
N PRO A 7 15.65 -20.19 -12.92
CA PRO A 7 15.75 -19.35 -14.11
C PRO A 7 14.58 -18.38 -14.24
N MET A 8 13.44 -18.72 -13.62
CA MET A 8 12.25 -17.85 -13.55
C MET A 8 12.39 -16.67 -12.58
N THR A 9 13.47 -16.55 -11.82
CA THR A 9 13.61 -15.47 -10.81
C THR A 9 13.65 -14.08 -11.46
N GLU A 10 14.16 -13.98 -12.68
CA GLU A 10 14.19 -12.72 -13.44
C GLU A 10 12.78 -12.24 -13.80
N PHE A 11 11.88 -13.16 -14.15
CA PHE A 11 10.50 -12.86 -14.53
C PHE A 11 9.53 -12.86 -13.35
N ILE A 12 9.78 -13.69 -12.35
CA ILE A 12 8.90 -13.96 -11.20
C ILE A 12 9.74 -14.00 -9.91
N PRO A 13 10.22 -12.84 -9.43
CA PRO A 13 11.18 -12.78 -8.32
C PRO A 13 10.61 -13.34 -7.01
N GLU A 14 9.30 -13.19 -6.76
CA GLU A 14 8.63 -13.78 -5.59
C GLU A 14 8.21 -15.25 -5.74
N ARG A 15 8.53 -15.86 -6.88
CA ARG A 15 7.99 -17.17 -7.32
C ARG A 15 6.46 -17.22 -7.18
N ALA A 16 5.80 -16.09 -7.47
CA ALA A 16 4.36 -15.89 -7.50
C ALA A 16 4.04 -14.86 -8.60
N THR A 17 2.98 -15.10 -9.36
CA THR A 17 2.54 -14.17 -10.41
C THR A 17 2.02 -12.86 -9.82
N ALA A 18 1.95 -11.81 -10.64
CA ALA A 18 1.45 -10.51 -10.21
C ALA A 18 -0.01 -10.58 -9.72
N GLU A 19 -0.83 -11.43 -10.34
CA GLU A 19 -2.23 -11.66 -9.96
C GLU A 19 -2.31 -12.31 -8.57
N LEU A 20 -1.48 -13.31 -8.29
CA LEU A 20 -1.42 -13.94 -6.97
C LEU A 20 -0.95 -12.96 -5.90
N LEU A 21 0.07 -12.14 -6.20
CA LEU A 21 0.53 -11.10 -5.28
C LEU A 21 -0.56 -10.06 -4.99
N SER A 22 -1.30 -9.64 -6.02
CA SER A 22 -2.42 -8.71 -5.88
C SER A 22 -3.55 -9.30 -5.04
N LEU A 23 -3.90 -10.56 -5.28
CA LEU A 23 -4.91 -11.28 -4.49
C LEU A 23 -4.48 -11.44 -3.03
N GLU A 24 -3.26 -11.92 -2.77
CA GLU A 24 -2.70 -12.07 -1.42
C GLU A 24 -2.67 -10.72 -0.69
N ALA A 25 -2.27 -9.64 -1.35
CA ALA A 25 -2.25 -8.30 -0.76
C ALA A 25 -3.66 -7.79 -0.44
N ARG A 26 -4.62 -7.98 -1.35
CA ARG A 26 -6.02 -7.59 -1.14
C ARG A 26 -6.65 -8.34 0.04
N LEU A 27 -6.46 -9.65 0.11
CA LEU A 27 -6.94 -10.46 1.24
C LEU A 27 -6.24 -10.07 2.54
N SER A 28 -4.92 -9.84 2.50
CA SER A 28 -4.14 -9.41 3.67
C SER A 28 -4.56 -8.06 4.25
N ALA A 29 -5.16 -7.18 3.43
CA ALA A 29 -5.74 -5.93 3.89
C ALA A 29 -7.08 -6.12 4.63
N GLN A 30 -7.74 -7.26 4.46
CA GLN A 30 -9.09 -7.54 4.98
C GLN A 30 -9.10 -8.57 6.12
N MET A 31 -8.10 -9.44 6.19
CA MET A 31 -8.07 -10.53 7.17
C MET A 31 -6.64 -10.89 7.63
N PRO A 32 -6.49 -11.55 8.80
CA PRO A 32 -5.19 -12.01 9.29
C PRO A 32 -4.48 -12.94 8.29
N TYR A 33 -3.15 -12.81 8.16
CA TYR A 33 -2.33 -13.60 7.21
C TYR A 33 -2.50 -15.12 7.31
N ARG A 34 -2.83 -15.64 8.50
CA ARG A 34 -3.12 -17.08 8.68
C ARG A 34 -4.42 -17.48 7.98
N GLN A 35 -5.46 -16.64 8.05
CA GLN A 35 -6.71 -16.88 7.33
C GLN A 35 -6.52 -16.74 5.82
N VAL A 36 -5.69 -15.78 5.37
CA VAL A 36 -5.32 -15.68 3.94
C VAL A 36 -4.73 -16.99 3.44
N VAL A 37 -3.81 -17.61 4.19
CA VAL A 37 -3.24 -18.92 3.81
C VAL A 37 -4.32 -20.00 3.73
N THR A 38 -5.28 -20.03 4.67
CA THR A 38 -6.41 -20.97 4.62
C THR A 38 -7.23 -20.78 3.36
N VAL A 39 -7.63 -19.54 3.04
CA VAL A 39 -8.41 -19.22 1.82
C VAL A 39 -7.66 -19.61 0.56
N ILE A 40 -6.36 -19.28 0.47
CA ILE A 40 -5.55 -19.60 -0.71
C ILE A 40 -5.39 -21.12 -0.89
N ARG A 41 -5.26 -21.88 0.20
CA ARG A 41 -5.17 -23.36 0.13
C ARG A 41 -6.50 -24.02 -0.23
N GLU A 42 -7.61 -23.41 0.16
CA GLU A 42 -8.95 -23.94 -0.14
C GLU A 42 -9.29 -23.81 -1.63
N PHE A 43 -8.98 -22.65 -2.24
CA PHE A 43 -9.47 -22.33 -3.58
C PHE A 43 -8.41 -22.39 -4.68
N LEU A 44 -7.11 -22.47 -4.36
CA LEU A 44 -6.04 -22.46 -5.34
C LEU A 44 -5.06 -23.62 -5.11
N PRO A 45 -4.32 -24.06 -6.15
CA PRO A 45 -3.25 -25.06 -6.02
C PRO A 45 -2.02 -24.44 -5.34
N ALA A 46 -2.16 -24.10 -4.06
CA ALA A 46 -1.14 -23.46 -3.26
C ALA A 46 -0.02 -24.46 -2.92
N ARG A 47 1.23 -24.00 -2.97
CA ARG A 47 2.38 -24.82 -2.54
C ARG A 47 2.25 -25.19 -1.06
N ALA A 48 2.64 -26.41 -0.70
CA ALA A 48 2.66 -26.87 0.69
C ALA A 48 3.52 -25.95 1.60
N THR A 49 4.54 -25.31 1.03
CA THR A 49 5.44 -24.39 1.75
C THR A 49 4.85 -23.00 1.97
N LEU A 50 3.69 -22.66 1.38
CA LEU A 50 3.03 -21.38 1.60
C LEU A 50 2.63 -21.25 3.06
N ASN A 51 3.13 -20.19 3.70
CA ASN A 51 2.84 -19.90 5.11
C ASN A 51 2.55 -18.41 5.31
N HIS A 52 2.04 -18.08 6.50
CA HIS A 52 1.59 -16.73 6.84
C HIS A 52 2.73 -15.69 6.83
N VAL A 53 3.98 -16.11 7.04
CA VAL A 53 5.15 -15.22 6.95
C VAL A 53 5.45 -14.88 5.50
N THR A 54 5.35 -15.85 4.58
CA THR A 54 5.46 -15.62 3.14
C THR A 54 4.41 -14.62 2.66
N VAL A 55 3.15 -14.82 3.04
CA VAL A 55 2.04 -13.91 2.69
C VAL A 55 2.30 -12.51 3.25
N ARG A 56 2.68 -12.40 4.54
CA ARG A 56 3.06 -11.11 5.16
C ARG A 56 4.16 -10.41 4.37
N ASN A 57 5.24 -11.10 4.06
CA ASN A 57 6.39 -10.51 3.36
C ASN A 57 6.01 -10.05 1.95
N ARG A 58 5.16 -10.81 1.25
CA ARG A 58 4.63 -10.43 -0.07
C ARG A 58 3.73 -9.21 0.02
N ALA A 59 2.78 -9.19 0.96
CA ALA A 59 1.91 -8.02 1.18
C ALA A 59 2.71 -6.75 1.50
N LEU A 60 3.74 -6.85 2.36
CA LEU A 60 4.62 -5.72 2.66
C LEU A 60 5.41 -5.23 1.43
N ARG A 61 5.93 -6.15 0.60
CA ARG A 61 6.60 -5.78 -0.66
C ARG A 61 5.65 -5.10 -1.64
N VAL A 62 4.41 -5.58 -1.75
CA VAL A 62 3.38 -4.92 -2.56
C VAL A 62 3.10 -3.51 -2.03
N GLY A 63 3.01 -3.34 -0.71
CA GLY A 63 2.90 -2.02 -0.07
C GLY A 63 4.06 -1.10 -0.43
N ALA A 64 5.30 -1.58 -0.36
CA ALA A 64 6.49 -0.81 -0.75
C ALA A 64 6.49 -0.44 -2.24
N ARG A 65 6.02 -1.34 -3.12
CA ARG A 65 5.83 -1.03 -4.54
C ARG A 65 4.80 0.07 -4.75
N ILE A 66 3.66 0.01 -4.05
CA ILE A 66 2.63 1.05 -4.12
C ILE A 66 3.19 2.39 -3.65
N GLU A 67 4.00 2.41 -2.60
CA GLU A 67 4.64 3.63 -2.10
C GLU A 67 5.70 4.19 -3.07
N ALA A 68 6.38 3.34 -3.82
CA ALA A 68 7.36 3.75 -4.84
C ALA A 68 6.72 4.25 -6.15
N VAL A 69 5.43 3.95 -6.40
CA VAL A 69 4.74 4.48 -7.58
C VAL A 69 4.44 5.95 -7.35
N GLN A 70 5.16 6.81 -8.09
CA GLN A 70 4.81 8.22 -8.16
C GLN A 70 3.43 8.36 -8.82
N PRO A 71 2.47 9.08 -8.23
CA PRO A 71 1.20 9.34 -8.89
C PRO A 71 1.48 10.07 -10.22
N ALA A 72 0.96 9.52 -11.32
CA ALA A 72 1.07 10.12 -12.65
C ALA A 72 0.60 11.58 -12.60
N ALA A 73 1.38 12.50 -13.18
CA ALA A 73 1.06 13.93 -13.20
C ALA A 73 -0.38 14.13 -13.71
N CYS A 74 -1.18 14.85 -12.94
CA CYS A 74 -2.51 15.23 -13.39
C CYS A 74 -2.37 16.22 -14.56
N ARG A 75 -3.33 16.19 -15.49
CA ARG A 75 -3.47 17.23 -16.50
C ARG A 75 -3.50 18.58 -15.78
N ALA A 76 -2.75 19.57 -16.29
CA ALA A 76 -2.68 20.90 -15.70
C ALA A 76 -4.11 21.37 -15.35
N PRO A 77 -4.40 21.62 -14.06
CA PRO A 77 -5.72 22.07 -13.67
C PRO A 77 -5.99 23.44 -14.29
N LYS A 78 -7.26 23.73 -14.59
CA LYS A 78 -7.66 25.07 -15.00
C LYS A 78 -7.46 26.02 -13.80
N GLU A 79 -7.03 27.24 -14.05
CA GLU A 79 -6.67 28.24 -13.01
C GLU A 79 -7.78 28.48 -11.96
N GLU A 80 -9.04 28.16 -12.29
CA GLU A 80 -10.22 28.33 -11.42
C GLU A 80 -10.68 27.06 -10.68
N THR A 81 -9.82 26.05 -10.55
CA THR A 81 -10.22 24.76 -9.95
C THR A 81 -10.29 24.86 -8.42
N GLU A 82 -11.49 24.87 -7.86
CA GLU A 82 -11.71 24.73 -6.41
C GLU A 82 -11.46 23.28 -5.96
N TRP A 83 -10.48 23.10 -5.08
CA TRP A 83 -10.11 21.80 -4.52
C TRP A 83 -10.72 21.60 -3.14
N THR A 84 -11.32 20.43 -2.92
CA THR A 84 -11.77 19.97 -1.61
C THR A 84 -10.81 18.90 -1.09
N LEU A 85 -10.24 19.15 0.08
CA LEU A 85 -9.43 18.19 0.83
C LEU A 85 -10.25 17.65 2.02
N THR A 86 -10.49 16.34 2.03
CA THR A 86 -11.11 15.65 3.17
C THR A 86 -10.06 14.81 3.87
N VAL A 87 -9.98 14.90 5.20
CA VAL A 87 -9.02 14.15 6.03
C VAL A 87 -9.79 13.39 7.10
N ASP A 88 -9.43 12.13 7.30
CA ASP A 88 -9.93 11.27 8.38
C ASP A 88 -8.76 10.54 9.06
N GLY A 89 -8.91 10.21 10.34
CA GLY A 89 -7.86 9.64 11.17
C GLY A 89 -8.36 8.47 12.02
N GLY A 90 -7.53 7.43 12.13
CA GLY A 90 -7.85 6.25 12.93
C GLY A 90 -6.62 5.71 13.67
N PHE A 91 -6.81 5.27 14.90
CA PHE A 91 -5.75 4.64 15.69
C PHE A 91 -5.76 3.12 15.54
N VAL A 92 -4.63 2.56 15.12
CA VAL A 92 -4.38 1.12 15.11
C VAL A 92 -3.59 0.76 16.35
N ARG A 93 -4.12 -0.16 17.17
CA ARG A 93 -3.43 -0.62 18.38
C ARG A 93 -2.43 -1.71 18.07
N GLY A 94 -1.18 -1.50 18.48
CA GLY A 94 -0.14 -2.52 18.47
C GLY A 94 -0.38 -3.59 19.53
N ARG A 95 0.28 -4.74 19.42
CA ARG A 95 0.29 -5.74 20.50
C ARG A 95 1.22 -5.26 21.60
N ARG A 96 0.87 -5.49 22.87
CA ARG A 96 1.69 -5.05 24.03
C ARG A 96 3.14 -5.53 24.03
N LYS A 97 3.44 -6.64 23.32
CA LYS A 97 4.79 -7.22 23.18
C LYS A 97 5.43 -6.97 21.80
N SER A 98 4.82 -6.18 20.91
CA SER A 98 5.39 -5.88 19.59
C SER A 98 6.24 -4.62 19.62
N GLU A 99 7.32 -4.62 18.83
CA GLU A 99 8.19 -3.45 18.60
C GLU A 99 7.43 -2.26 17.99
N CYS A 100 6.29 -2.50 17.34
CA CYS A 100 5.42 -1.45 16.84
C CYS A 100 4.41 -1.03 17.92
N PRO A 101 4.47 0.21 18.45
CA PRO A 101 3.43 0.75 19.31
C PRO A 101 2.14 0.96 18.50
N SER A 102 1.06 1.33 19.20
CA SER A 102 -0.13 1.87 18.55
C SER A 102 0.25 3.08 17.70
N PHE A 103 -0.32 3.19 16.50
CA PHE A 103 -0.03 4.27 15.57
C PHE A 103 -1.32 4.86 15.00
N GLU A 104 -1.26 6.15 14.67
CA GLU A 104 -2.33 6.85 13.96
C GLU A 104 -2.11 6.71 12.46
N VAL A 105 -3.16 6.28 11.77
CA VAL A 105 -3.29 6.31 10.32
C VAL A 105 -4.13 7.53 9.96
N LEU A 106 -3.57 8.42 9.16
CA LEU A 106 -4.28 9.54 8.57
C LEU A 106 -4.55 9.20 7.12
N THR A 107 -5.79 9.33 6.71
CA THR A 107 -6.23 9.10 5.35
C THR A 107 -6.90 10.35 4.82
N GLY A 108 -6.97 10.48 3.51
CA GLY A 108 -7.74 11.57 2.95
C GLY A 108 -7.87 11.49 1.46
N ARG A 109 -8.62 12.45 0.94
CA ARG A 109 -8.96 12.56 -0.46
C ARG A 109 -8.89 14.03 -0.86
N LEU A 110 -8.18 14.27 -1.96
CA LEU A 110 -8.14 15.54 -2.67
C LEU A 110 -8.98 15.39 -3.92
N SER A 111 -10.01 16.22 -4.07
CA SER A 111 -10.95 16.13 -5.19
C SER A 111 -11.37 17.51 -5.67
N ALA A 112 -11.60 17.63 -6.98
CA ALA A 112 -12.18 18.81 -7.60
C ALA A 112 -13.12 18.41 -8.74
N ARG A 113 -14.03 19.30 -9.11
CA ARG A 113 -15.03 19.02 -10.16
C ARG A 113 -14.33 18.79 -11.51
N GLY A 114 -14.57 17.64 -12.13
CA GLY A 114 -13.98 17.29 -13.43
C GLY A 114 -12.51 16.85 -13.37
N GLN A 115 -11.96 16.66 -12.16
CA GLN A 115 -10.58 16.18 -11.96
C GLN A 115 -10.56 14.77 -11.35
N THR A 116 -9.49 14.01 -11.64
CA THR A 116 -9.24 12.73 -11.00
C THR A 116 -8.96 12.94 -9.51
N SER A 117 -9.77 12.35 -8.63
CA SER A 117 -9.51 12.41 -7.19
C SER A 117 -8.21 11.69 -6.85
N ARG A 118 -7.44 12.24 -5.91
CA ARG A 118 -6.30 11.55 -5.30
C ARG A 118 -6.62 11.19 -3.87
N VAL A 119 -6.18 10.00 -3.47
CA VAL A 119 -6.29 9.52 -2.10
C VAL A 119 -4.91 9.36 -1.51
N PHE A 120 -4.79 9.58 -0.21
CA PHE A 120 -3.55 9.36 0.53
C PHE A 120 -3.82 8.63 1.83
N ALA A 121 -2.78 7.95 2.32
CA ALA A 121 -2.74 7.34 3.63
C ALA A 121 -1.32 7.45 4.19
N PHE A 122 -1.21 7.94 5.43
CA PHE A 122 0.03 8.21 6.13
C PHE A 122 -0.01 7.62 7.53
N VAL A 123 1.16 7.22 8.05
CA VAL A 123 1.32 6.81 9.45
C VAL A 123 2.09 7.89 10.18
N ARG A 124 1.43 8.58 11.13
CA ARG A 124 1.94 9.82 11.75
C ARG A 124 3.31 9.65 12.42
N ASN A 125 3.58 8.49 13.02
CA ASN A 125 4.84 8.22 13.73
C ASN A 125 5.95 7.62 12.84
N ARG A 126 5.72 7.53 11.53
CA ARG A 126 6.66 6.91 10.58
C ARG A 126 7.09 7.87 9.47
N LEU A 127 6.62 9.12 9.51
CA LEU A 127 7.02 10.17 8.58
C LEU A 127 7.77 11.27 9.34
N PRO A 128 8.91 11.75 8.80
CA PRO A 128 9.65 12.86 9.41
C PRO A 128 8.85 14.16 9.42
N ASP A 129 8.02 14.38 8.39
CA ASP A 129 7.09 15.52 8.33
C ASP A 129 5.86 15.18 7.47
N ILE A 130 4.70 15.14 8.11
CA ILE A 130 3.41 14.91 7.44
C ILE A 130 2.95 16.14 6.66
N VAL A 131 3.30 17.34 7.11
CA VAL A 131 2.94 18.60 6.46
C VAL A 131 3.67 18.66 5.12
N ALA A 132 4.99 18.42 5.10
CA ALA A 132 5.73 18.35 3.84
C ALA A 132 5.11 17.35 2.85
N ARG A 133 4.72 16.15 3.31
CA ARG A 133 4.14 15.13 2.41
C ARG A 133 2.75 15.52 1.88
N LEU A 134 1.93 16.16 2.72
CA LEU A 134 0.64 16.72 2.31
C LEU A 134 0.84 17.88 1.33
N THR A 135 1.77 18.78 1.59
CA THR A 135 2.10 19.90 0.70
C THR A 135 2.57 19.39 -0.65
N THR A 136 3.52 18.45 -0.70
CA THR A 136 3.95 17.81 -1.96
C THR A 136 2.79 17.13 -2.68
N LEU A 137 1.90 16.44 -1.94
CA LEU A 137 0.72 15.84 -2.55
C LEU A 137 -0.17 16.94 -3.16
N VAL A 138 -0.47 18.01 -2.43
CA VAL A 138 -1.32 19.09 -2.93
C VAL A 138 -0.68 19.76 -4.15
N THR A 139 0.56 20.22 -4.07
CA THR A 139 1.25 20.92 -5.17
C THR A 139 1.37 20.06 -6.43
N THR A 140 1.74 18.78 -6.29
CA THR A 140 1.80 17.84 -7.44
C THR A 140 0.43 17.53 -8.05
N THR A 141 -0.67 17.87 -7.38
CA THR A 141 -2.04 17.65 -7.87
C THR A 141 -2.65 18.93 -8.42
N THR A 142 -2.41 20.05 -7.76
CA THR A 142 -2.94 21.37 -8.13
C THR A 142 -2.04 22.10 -9.13
N GLY A 143 -0.82 21.63 -9.39
CA GLY A 143 0.14 22.30 -10.26
C GLY A 143 0.53 23.68 -9.76
N SER A 144 0.35 23.96 -8.47
CA SER A 144 0.76 25.21 -7.84
C SER A 144 2.19 25.03 -7.35
N ASP A 145 3.14 25.71 -7.99
CA ASP A 145 4.52 25.86 -7.51
C ASP A 145 4.58 26.81 -6.30
#